data_AF-A0A482W9Y5-F1
#
_entry.id   AF-A0A482W9Y5-F1
#
_cell.length_a   1.000
_cell.length_b   1.000
_cell.length_c   1.000
_cell.angle_alpha   90.00
_cell.angle_beta   90.00
_cell.angle_gamma   90.00
#
_symmetry.space_group_name_H-M   'P 1'
#
loop_
_entity.id
_entity.type
_entity.pdbx_description
1 polymer ?
#
loop_
_entity_poly.entity_id
_entity_poly.type
_entity_poly.pdbx_seq_one_letter_code
_entity_poly.pdbx_strand_id
1 'polypeptide(L)' 'MLPDTEHFMTYEGSTTHPGCWETTVWIILNKPIYITKHEVRNRW' A
#
# COMPACT_ATOMS: atom_id res chain seq x y z
N MET A 1 1.73 9.60 6.39
CA MET A 1 0.32 9.19 6.28
C MET A 1 0.25 7.70 6.54
N LEU A 2 -0.13 7.31 7.74
CA LEU A 2 -0.45 5.94 8.09
C LEU A 2 -1.80 5.95 8.83
N PRO A 3 -2.66 4.95 8.61
CA PRO A 3 -3.87 4.77 9.41
C PRO A 3 -3.51 4.50 10.87
N ASP A 4 -4.36 4.94 11.80
CA ASP A 4 -4.25 4.64 13.23
C ASP A 4 -4.68 3.19 13.50
N THR A 5 -3.78 2.24 13.27
CA THR A 5 -3.94 0.80 13.53
C THR A 5 -2.59 0.15 13.71
N GLU A 6 -2.53 -0.87 14.56
CA GLU A 6 -1.36 -1.75 14.70
C GLU A 6 -1.54 -3.08 13.93
N HIS A 7 -2.76 -3.35 13.43
CA HIS A 7 -3.07 -4.58 12.71
C HIS A 7 -2.75 -4.49 11.21
N PHE A 8 -2.07 -5.51 10.71
CA PHE A 8 -1.73 -5.70 9.30
C PHE A 8 -1.77 -7.18 8.91
N MET A 9 -1.84 -7.45 7.62
CA MET A 9 -1.55 -8.75 7.02
C MET A 9 -0.16 -8.70 6.37
N THR A 10 0.57 -9.81 6.39
CA THR A 10 1.88 -9.91 5.73
C THR A 10 2.03 -11.20 4.95
N TYR A 11 2.74 -11.15 3.81
CA TYR A 11 3.06 -12.32 3.00
C TYR A 11 4.30 -12.09 2.13
N GLU A 12 4.99 -13.18 1.78
CA GLU A 12 6.05 -13.18 0.78
C GLU A 12 5.43 -13.12 -0.62
N GLY A 13 5.92 -12.23 -1.48
CA GLY A 13 5.40 -12.03 -2.82
C GLY A 13 6.40 -11.34 -3.74
N SER A 14 5.88 -10.80 -4.83
CA SER A 14 6.68 -10.18 -5.88
C SER A 14 6.45 -8.69 -6.02
N THR A 15 7.33 -8.01 -6.77
CA THR A 15 7.08 -6.65 -7.24
C THR A 15 5.93 -6.64 -8.24
N THR A 16 4.98 -5.70 -8.13
CA THR A 16 3.79 -5.60 -9.03
C THR A 16 4.07 -4.90 -10.37
N HIS A 17 5.34 -4.84 -10.77
CA HIS A 17 5.80 -4.17 -11.99
C HIS A 17 6.67 -5.15 -12.79
N PRO A 18 6.88 -4.90 -14.10
CA PRO A 18 7.64 -5.81 -14.95
C PRO A 18 9.00 -6.19 -14.35
N GLY A 19 9.33 -7.48 -14.44
CA GLY A 19 10.43 -8.10 -13.71
C GLY A 19 9.94 -9.03 -12.59
N CYS A 20 8.81 -8.69 -11.94
CA CYS A 20 8.06 -9.58 -11.04
C CYS A 20 8.92 -10.33 -10.01
N TRP A 21 9.95 -9.68 -9.46
CA TRP A 21 10.95 -10.31 -8.61
C TRP A 21 10.32 -10.78 -7.30
N GLU A 22 10.40 -12.07 -6.99
CA GLU A 22 9.89 -12.71 -5.77
C GLU A 22 10.80 -12.44 -4.57
N THR A 23 10.95 -11.17 -4.22
CA THR A 23 11.84 -10.68 -3.15
C THR A 23 11.13 -9.73 -2.19
N THR A 24 9.82 -9.53 -2.34
CA THR A 24 9.04 -8.58 -1.56
C THR A 24 8.35 -9.28 -0.40
N VAL A 25 8.45 -8.72 0.81
CA VAL A 25 7.53 -9.03 1.91
C VAL A 25 6.52 -7.89 2.00
N TRP A 26 5.26 -8.15 1.66
CA TRP A 26 4.21 -7.14 1.64
C TRP A 26 3.64 -6.93 3.03
N ILE A 27 3.49 -5.67 3.45
CA ILE A 27 2.77 -5.27 4.66
C ILE A 27 1.49 -4.55 4.21
N ILE A 28 0.34 -5.18 4.43
CA ILE A 28 -0.98 -4.63 4.08
C ILE A 28 -1.68 -4.18 5.36
N LEU A 29 -1.89 -2.87 5.51
CA LEU A 29 -2.61 -2.32 6.66
C LEU A 29 -4.11 -2.58 6.52
N ASN A 30 -4.74 -3.14 7.55
CA ASN A 30 -6.16 -3.54 7.53
C ASN A 30 -7.13 -2.37 7.75
N LYS A 31 -6.64 -1.13 7.68
CA LYS A 31 -7.42 0.11 7.84
C LYS A 31 -7.04 1.07 6.72
N PRO A 32 -7.99 1.55 5.90
CA PRO A 32 -7.67 2.46 4.80
C PRO A 32 -7.38 3.88 5.31
N ILE A 33 -6.75 4.69 4.46
CA ILE A 33 -6.77 6.15 4.56
C ILE A 33 -7.67 6.71 3.46
N TYR A 34 -8.38 7.80 3.74
CA TYR A 34 -9.28 8.43 2.80
C TYR A 34 -8.57 9.59 2.08
N ILE A 35 -8.80 9.70 0.77
CA ILE A 35 -8.32 10.80 -0.06
C ILE A 35 -9.47 11.31 -0.92
N THR A 36 -9.62 12.63 -1.00
CA THR A 36 -10.61 13.29 -1.85
C THR A 36 -10.12 13.37 -3.29
N LYS A 37 -11.05 13.49 -4.24
CA LYS A 37 -10.72 13.69 -5.66
C LYS A 37 -9.86 14.95 -5.90
N HIS A 38 -10.10 16.00 -5.11
CA HIS A 38 -9.34 17.24 -5.18
C HIS A 38 -7.87 17.03 -4.78
N GLU A 39 -7.61 16.26 -3.71
CA GLU A 39 -6.25 15.94 -3.26
C GLU A 39 -5.51 15.05 -4.25
N VAL A 40 -6.18 14.10 -4.90
CA VAL A 40 -5.58 13.31 -6.00
C VAL A 40 -5.20 14.22 -7.15
N ARG A 41 -6.11 15.11 -7.59
CA ARG A 41 -5.85 16.04 -8.70
C ARG A 41 -4.69 17.00 -8.41
N ASN A 42 -4.57 17.49 -7.17
CA ASN A 42 -3.52 18.44 -6.81
C ASN A 42 -2.14 17.79 -6.62
N ARG A 43 -2.04 16.45 -6.67
CA ARG A 43 -0.78 15.71 -6.59
C ARG A 43 -0.16 15.35 -7.94
N TRP A 44 -0.80 15.76 -9.04
CA TRP A 44 -0.34 15.57 -10.41
C TRP A 44 -0.18 16.92 -11.11
#